data_AF-A0A946J194-F1
#
_entry.id   AF-A0A946J194-F1
#
_cell.length_a   1.000
_cell.length_b   1.000
_cell.length_c   1.000
_cell.angle_alpha   90.00
_cell.angle_beta   90.00
_cell.angle_gamma   90.00
#
_symmetry.space_group_name_H-M   'P 1'
#
loop_
_entity.id
_entity.type
_entity.pdbx_description
1 polymer ?
#
loop_
_entity_poly.entity_id
_entity_poly.type
_entity_poly.pdbx_seq_one_letter_code
_entity_poly.pdbx_strand_id
1 'polypeptide(L)' 'PLAMPTILAGVNQTVMLSLAMVVVASLIGAKGLGQDVLEALQYANVGQGILAGIAILFCALILDRVIQGKKRD' A
#
# COMPACT_ATOMS: atom_id res chain seq x y z
N PRO A 1 16.52 -7.40 23.85
CA PRO A 1 15.40 -6.42 23.94
C PRO A 1 15.62 -5.08 23.20
N LEU A 2 16.83 -4.70 22.78
CA LEU A 2 17.08 -3.44 22.03
C LEU A 2 16.76 -3.51 20.52
N ALA A 3 16.72 -4.72 19.94
CA ALA A 3 16.52 -4.91 18.50
C ALA A 3 15.05 -4.96 18.06
N MET A 4 14.12 -5.29 18.97
CA MET A 4 12.68 -5.36 18.70
C MET A 4 12.10 -4.07 18.08
N PRO A 5 12.34 -2.87 18.63
CA PRO A 5 11.82 -1.64 18.05
C PRO A 5 12.37 -1.37 16.64
N THR A 6 13.62 -1.74 16.36
CA THR A 6 14.27 -1.59 15.05
C THR A 6 13.68 -2.54 14.02
N ILE A 7 13.44 -3.81 14.38
CA ILE A 7 12.80 -4.78 13.47
C ILE A 7 11.38 -4.33 13.12
N LEU A 8 10.60 -3.87 14.10
CA LEU A 8 9.23 -3.41 13.85
C LEU A 8 9.19 -2.11 13.01
N ALA A 9 10.20 -1.24 13.15
CA ALA A 9 10.35 -0.10 12.24
C ALA A 9 10.67 -0.56 10.81
N GLY A 10 11.55 -1.56 10.66
CA GLY A 10 11.87 -2.19 9.39
C GLY A 10 10.64 -2.81 8.71
N VAL A 11 9.81 -3.56 9.44
CA VAL A 11 8.56 -4.16 8.91
C VAL A 11 7.62 -3.08 8.41
N ASN A 12 7.43 -1.99 9.15
CA ASN A 12 6.57 -0.90 8.71
C ASN A 12 7.05 -0.27 7.39
N GLN A 13 8.37 -0.07 7.27
CA GLN A 13 8.98 0.43 6.04
C GLN A 13 8.82 -0.57 4.88
N THR A 14 9.04 -1.86 5.11
CA THR A 14 8.85 -2.88 4.07
C THR A 14 7.42 -2.92 3.57
N VAL A 15 6.42 -2.79 4.46
CA VAL A 15 5.01 -2.76 4.08
C VAL A 15 4.67 -1.51 3.29
N MET A 16 5.18 -0.34 3.69
CA MET A 16 4.98 0.89 2.94
C MET A 16 5.64 0.84 1.55
N LEU A 17 6.84 0.25 1.45
CA LEU A 17 7.54 0.04 0.17
C LEU A 17 6.82 -0.98 -0.73
N SER A 18 6.30 -2.08 -0.17
CA SER A 18 5.57 -3.08 -0.94
C SER A 18 4.23 -2.54 -1.45
N LEU A 19 3.54 -1.71 -0.68
CA LEU A 19 2.32 -1.02 -1.10
C LEU A 19 2.58 0.01 -2.19
N ALA A 20 3.72 0.73 -2.15
CA ALA A 20 4.12 1.61 -3.25
C ALA A 20 4.33 0.84 -4.57
N MET A 21 4.71 -0.43 -4.50
CA MET A 21 4.94 -1.29 -5.67
C MET A 21 3.66 -1.88 -6.28
N VAL A 22 2.49 -1.74 -5.64
CA VAL A 22 1.21 -2.30 -6.12
C VAL A 22 0.86 -1.80 -7.52
N VAL A 23 1.08 -0.51 -7.80
CA VAL A 23 0.79 0.08 -9.12
C VAL A 23 1.72 -0.48 -10.19
N VAL A 24 3.00 -0.67 -9.87
CA VAL A 24 3.99 -1.21 -10.80
C VAL A 24 3.73 -2.70 -11.07
N ALA A 25 3.33 -3.47 -10.06
CA ALA A 25 2.95 -4.87 -10.25
C ALA A 25 1.80 -5.02 -11.26
N SER A 26 0.84 -4.09 -11.27
CA SER A 26 -0.26 -4.09 -12.23
C SER A 26 0.16 -3.78 -13.66
N LEU A 27 1.31 -3.13 -13.90
CA LEU A 27 1.87 -2.99 -15.25
C LEU A 27 2.29 -4.32 -15.87
N ILE A 28 2.60 -5.33 -15.04
CA ILE A 28 3.02 -6.67 -15.48
C ILE A 28 1.82 -7.64 -15.49
N GLY A 29 0.59 -7.13 -15.34
CA GLY A 29 -0.64 -7.91 -15.38
C GLY A 29 -1.09 -8.49 -14.04
N ALA A 30 -0.55 -8.00 -12.91
CA ALA A 30 -1.08 -8.36 -11.61
C ALA A 30 -2.50 -7.75 -11.43
N LYS A 31 -3.49 -8.64 -11.25
CA LYS A 31 -4.87 -8.25 -10.95
C LYS A 31 -4.98 -7.66 -9.54
N GLY A 32 -5.84 -6.65 -9.39
CA GLY A 32 -6.14 -6.03 -8.10
C GLY A 32 -6.28 -4.51 -8.21
N LEU A 33 -6.21 -3.81 -7.07
CA LEU A 33 -6.42 -2.36 -6.98
C LEU A 33 -5.46 -1.53 -7.84
N GLY A 34 -4.25 -2.03 -8.13
CA GLY A 34 -3.31 -1.35 -9.03
C GLY A 34 -3.76 -1.34 -10.50
N GLN A 35 -4.66 -2.26 -10.89
CA GLN A 35 -5.23 -2.30 -12.24
C GLN A 35 -6.17 -1.10 -12.44
N ASP A 36 -7.01 -0.79 -11.45
CA ASP A 36 -7.94 0.35 -11.52
C ASP A 36 -7.19 1.69 -11.62
N VAL A 37 -6.04 1.79 -10.95
CA VAL A 37 -5.13 2.94 -11.06
C VAL A 37 -4.50 3.01 -12.46
N LEU A 38 -4.04 1.87 -12.98
CA LEU A 38 -3.44 1.80 -14.31
C LEU A 38 -4.45 2.16 -15.41
N GLU A 39 -5.68 1.67 -15.31
CA GLU A 39 -6.77 1.97 -16.22
C GLU A 39 -7.14 3.45 -16.17
N ALA A 40 -7.23 4.03 -14.97
CA ALA A 40 -7.43 5.46 -14.79
C ALA A 40 -6.32 6.30 -15.44
N LEU A 41 -5.06 5.86 -15.37
CA LEU A 41 -3.94 6.52 -16.04
C LEU A 41 -4.02 6.37 -17.56
N GLN A 42 -4.41 5.20 -18.07
CA GLN A 42 -4.54 4.94 -19.52
C GLN A 42 -5.65 5.79 -20.16
N TYR A 43 -6.79 5.92 -19.49
CA TYR A 43 -7.93 6.69 -19.97
C TYR A 43 -7.94 8.16 -19.52
N ALA A 44 -6.87 8.62 -18.85
CA ALA A 44 -6.78 9.95 -18.23
C ALA A 44 -8.00 10.28 -17.33
N ASN A 45 -8.60 9.26 -16.72
CA ASN A 45 -9.77 9.38 -15.88
C ASN A 45 -9.35 9.65 -14.43
N VAL A 46 -9.17 10.93 -14.12
CA VAL A 46 -8.73 11.39 -12.79
C VAL A 46 -9.70 10.96 -11.68
N GLY A 47 -11.01 10.90 -11.96
CA GLY A 47 -12.01 10.50 -10.97
C GLY A 47 -11.80 9.06 -10.47
N GLN A 48 -11.66 8.13 -11.41
CA GLN A 48 -11.38 6.73 -11.09
C GLN A 48 -10.01 6.57 -10.42
N GLY A 49 -9.00 7.33 -10.88
CA GLY A 49 -7.65 7.29 -10.31
C GLY A 49 -7.61 7.72 -8.84
N ILE A 50 -8.37 8.75 -8.48
CA ILE A 50 -8.49 9.19 -7.09
C ILE A 50 -9.21 8.15 -6.23
N LEU A 51 -10.33 7.57 -6.70
CA LEU A 51 -11.03 6.53 -5.94
C LEU A 51 -10.12 5.32 -5.69
N ALA A 52 -9.42 4.85 -6.72
CA ALA A 52 -8.51 3.72 -6.61
C ALA A 52 -7.32 4.03 -5.67
N GLY A 53 -6.75 5.24 -5.75
CA GLY A 53 -5.70 5.70 -4.84
C GLY A 53 -6.16 5.77 -3.38
N ILE A 54 -7.36 6.28 -3.11
CA ILE A 54 -7.93 6.32 -1.77
C ILE A 54 -8.19 4.91 -1.22
N ALA A 55 -8.65 3.97 -2.06
CA ALA A 55 -8.85 2.59 -1.64
C ALA A 55 -7.52 1.93 -1.22
N ILE A 56 -6.45 2.12 -2.00
CA ILE A 56 -5.10 1.63 -1.66
C ILE A 56 -4.60 2.29 -0.36
N LEU A 57 -4.81 3.60 -0.20
CA LEU A 57 -4.44 4.34 1.02
C LEU A 57 -5.16 3.78 2.24
N PHE A 58 -6.45 3.47 2.12
CA PHE A 58 -7.24 2.89 3.21
C PHE A 58 -6.70 1.52 3.63
N CYS A 59 -6.37 0.66 2.67
CA CYS A 59 -5.70 -0.62 2.94
C CYS A 59 -4.35 -0.41 3.65
N ALA A 60 -3.55 0.55 3.18
CA ALA A 60 -2.27 0.90 3.78
C ALA A 60 -2.40 1.34 5.24
N LEU A 61 -3.37 2.21 5.53
CA LEU A 61 -3.63 2.71 6.88
C LEU A 61 -4.10 1.60 7.83
N ILE A 62 -4.92 0.67 7.35
CA ILE A 62 -5.35 -0.49 8.15
C ILE A 62 -4.16 -1.39 8.47
N LEU A 63 -3.33 -1.70 7.46
CA LEU A 63 -2.11 -2.49 7.63
C LEU A 63 -1.15 -1.84 8.63
N ASP A 64 -0.87 -0.54 8.47
CA ASP A 64 -0.02 0.23 9.39
C ASP A 64 -0.58 0.19 10.83
N ARG A 65 -1.90 0.33 10.98
CA ARG A 65 -2.57 0.21 12.29
C ARG A 65 -2.46 -1.16 12.93
N VAL A 66 -2.55 -2.25 12.17
CA VAL A 66 -2.38 -3.61 12.70
C VAL A 66 -0.93 -3.85 13.14
N ILE A 67 0.04 -3.39 12.35
CA ILE A 67 1.47 -3.56 12.62
C ILE A 67 1.89 -2.73 13.85
N GLN A 68 1.41 -1.49 13.97
CA GLN A 68 1.68 -0.63 15.12
C GLN A 68 0.83 -0.98 16.34
N GLY A 69 -0.39 -1.50 16.17
CA GLY A 69 -1.21 -2.01 17.27
C GLY A 69 -0.50 -3.12 18.05
N LYS A 70 0.21 -4.00 17.33
CA LYS A 70 1.07 -5.04 17.93
C LYS A 70 2.30 -4.51 18.68
N LYS A 71 2.64 -3.22 18.54
CA LYS A 71 3.71 -2.55 19.30
C LYS A 71 3.26 -2.08 20.69
N ARG A 72 1.95 -2.14 20.99
CA ARG A 72 1.34 -1.52 22.17
C ARG A 72 0.89 -2.52 23.26
N ASP A 73 1.40 -3.75 23.19
CA ASP A 73 1.37 -4.76 24.25
C ASP A 73 2.79 -5.19 24.62
#